data_AF-A0A285UQK1-F1
#
_entry.id   AF-A0A285UQK1-F1
#
_cell.length_a   1.000
_cell.length_b   1.000
_cell.length_c   1.000
_cell.angle_alpha   90.00
_cell.angle_beta   90.00
_cell.angle_gamma   90.00
#
_symmetry.space_group_name_H-M   'P 1'
#
loop_
_entity.id
_entity.type
_entity.pdbx_description
1 polymer ?
#
loop_
_entity_poly.entity_id
_entity_poly.type
_entity_poly.pdbx_seq_one_letter_code
_entity_poly.pdbx_strand_id
1 'polypeptide(L)'
;MPRKTSQPNDESEKEEEVEKPNHEQSGNEIENLTRMLAAVLDYLSDEENEVIDVEYIIDNTEGLRDWWKQYKENNRKRIEEEIAASLGDLSFEQLKKIREQIKENG
;
A
#
# COMPACT_ATOMS: atom_id res chain seq x y z
N MET A 1 -59.19 5.18 -40.52
CA MET A 1 -58.22 4.07 -40.57
C MET A 1 -56.87 4.56 -40.05
N PRO A 2 -56.11 3.70 -39.37
CA PRO A 2 -55.18 4.08 -38.30
C PRO A 2 -53.76 4.40 -38.82
N ARG A 3 -53.08 5.32 -38.12
CA ARG A 3 -51.68 5.66 -38.37
C ARG A 3 -50.77 4.52 -37.89
N LYS A 4 -49.85 4.14 -38.76
CA LYS A 4 -48.77 3.18 -38.54
C LYS A 4 -47.68 3.87 -37.71
N THR A 5 -47.50 3.44 -36.48
CA THR A 5 -46.27 3.70 -35.70
C THR A 5 -45.66 2.35 -35.35
N SER A 6 -44.56 2.05 -36.03
CA SER A 6 -43.64 0.97 -35.68
C SER A 6 -42.81 1.42 -34.48
N GLN A 7 -42.87 0.69 -33.37
CA GLN A 7 -41.81 0.65 -32.37
C GLN A 7 -41.32 -0.80 -32.28
N PRO A 8 -40.01 -1.05 -32.43
CA PRO A 8 -39.41 -2.34 -32.11
C PRO A 8 -39.05 -2.43 -30.61
N ASN A 9 -38.94 -3.68 -30.17
CA ASN A 9 -38.29 -4.19 -28.95
C ASN A 9 -37.07 -3.39 -28.47
N ASP A 10 -36.91 -3.24 -27.15
CA ASP A 10 -35.84 -3.83 -26.32
C ASP A 10 -35.90 -3.19 -24.91
N GLU A 11 -36.23 -3.97 -23.88
CA GLU A 11 -35.29 -4.50 -22.88
C GLU A 11 -35.02 -3.54 -21.71
N SER A 12 -35.60 -3.91 -20.56
CA SER A 12 -34.88 -3.96 -19.28
C SER A 12 -34.27 -2.68 -18.73
N GLU A 13 -35.10 -1.74 -18.27
CA GLU A 13 -34.66 -0.77 -17.25
C GLU A 13 -34.62 -1.46 -15.88
N LYS A 14 -33.53 -2.21 -15.64
CA LYS A 14 -33.03 -2.44 -14.27
C LYS A 14 -32.20 -1.22 -13.93
N GLU A 15 -32.76 -0.35 -13.09
CA GLU A 15 -31.97 0.61 -12.32
C GLU A 15 -30.98 -0.21 -11.49
N GLU A 16 -29.71 -0.27 -11.94
CA GLU A 16 -28.61 -0.71 -11.09
C GLU A 16 -28.47 0.32 -9.98
N GLU A 17 -29.11 0.02 -8.85
CA GLU A 17 -28.78 0.62 -7.58
C GLU A 17 -27.28 0.36 -7.35
N VAL A 18 -26.47 1.39 -7.57
CA VAL A 18 -25.04 1.38 -7.26
C VAL A 18 -24.95 1.20 -5.75
N GLU A 19 -24.82 -0.06 -5.33
CA GLU A 19 -24.54 -0.42 -3.95
C GLU A 19 -23.32 0.38 -3.51
N LYS A 20 -23.55 1.35 -2.62
CA LYS A 20 -22.48 2.05 -1.95
C LYS A 20 -21.67 0.99 -1.19
N PRO A 21 -20.34 0.93 -1.37
CA PRO A 21 -19.55 -0.11 -0.73
C PRO A 21 -19.75 -0.02 0.77
N ASN A 22 -20.13 -1.16 1.33
CA ASN A 22 -20.47 -1.34 2.72
C ASN A 22 -19.28 -0.89 3.58
N HIS A 23 -19.54 -0.01 4.56
CA HIS A 23 -18.50 0.73 5.29
C HIS A 23 -17.46 -0.17 5.98
N GLU A 24 -17.77 -1.44 6.23
CA GLU A 24 -16.87 -2.42 6.88
C GLU A 24 -15.80 -3.01 5.94
N GLN A 25 -15.99 -2.99 4.61
CA GLN A 25 -14.98 -3.47 3.65
C GLN A 25 -13.93 -2.39 3.31
N SER A 26 -14.27 -1.12 3.52
CA SER A 26 -13.46 0.03 3.10
C SER A 26 -12.13 0.16 3.85
N GLY A 27 -12.05 -0.27 5.12
CA GLY A 27 -10.82 -0.19 5.91
C GLY A 27 -9.69 -1.06 5.35
N ASN A 28 -10.02 -2.28 4.92
CA ASN A 28 -9.05 -3.22 4.36
C ASN A 28 -8.60 -2.77 2.96
N GLU A 29 -9.48 -2.17 2.16
CA GLU A 29 -9.14 -1.65 0.84
C GLU A 29 -8.15 -0.47 0.93
N ILE A 30 -8.40 0.48 1.84
CA ILE A 30 -7.50 1.62 2.07
C ILE A 30 -6.12 1.14 2.54
N GLU A 31 -6.07 0.18 3.47
CA GLU A 31 -4.81 -0.42 3.93
C GLU A 31 -4.06 -1.15 2.81
N ASN A 32 -4.78 -1.90 1.97
CA ASN A 32 -4.18 -2.57 0.82
C ASN A 32 -3.63 -1.58 -0.21
N LEU A 33 -4.37 -0.50 -0.51
CA LEU A 33 -3.90 0.57 -1.39
C LEU A 33 -2.68 1.29 -0.81
N THR A 34 -2.70 1.56 0.50
CA THR A 34 -1.56 2.13 1.26
C THR A 34 -0.32 1.23 1.11
N ARG A 35 -0.48 -0.09 1.27
CA ARG A 35 0.60 -1.06 1.09
C ARG A 35 1.10 -1.12 -0.35
N MET A 36 0.20 -1.09 -1.33
CA MET A 36 0.57 -1.09 -2.75
C MET A 36 1.36 0.17 -3.12
N LEU A 37 0.91 1.35 -2.69
CA LEU A 37 1.62 2.61 -2.92
C LEU A 37 3.02 2.59 -2.28
N ALA A 38 3.12 2.05 -1.06
CA ALA A 38 4.39 1.91 -0.38
C ALA A 38 5.37 1.00 -1.14
N ALA A 39 4.90 -0.15 -1.64
CA ALA A 39 5.74 -1.07 -2.41
C ALA A 39 6.24 -0.45 -3.72
N VAL A 40 5.39 0.34 -4.40
CA VAL A 40 5.79 1.06 -5.61
C VAL A 40 6.85 2.12 -5.28
N LEU A 41 6.64 2.92 -4.24
CA LEU A 41 7.60 3.97 -3.87
C LEU A 41 8.92 3.39 -3.36
N ASP A 42 8.90 2.26 -2.67
CA ASP A 42 10.11 1.54 -2.25
C ASP A 42 10.92 1.08 -3.46
N TYR A 43 10.26 0.44 -4.44
CA TYR A 43 10.90 0.05 -5.70
C TYR A 43 11.46 1.27 -6.44
N LEU A 44 10.68 2.36 -6.57
CA LEU A 44 11.14 3.57 -7.26
C LEU A 44 12.28 4.30 -6.52
N SER A 45 12.42 4.10 -5.22
CA SER A 45 13.48 4.71 -4.42
C SER A 45 14.79 3.92 -4.44
N ASP A 46 14.80 2.76 -5.09
CA ASP A 46 16.01 1.96 -5.27
C ASP A 46 17.02 2.71 -6.15
N GLU A 47 18.24 2.88 -5.65
CA GLU A 47 19.33 3.56 -6.35
C GLU A 47 19.69 2.87 -7.69
N GLU A 48 19.36 1.59 -7.86
CA GLU A 48 19.52 0.86 -9.12
C GLU A 48 18.49 1.26 -10.19
N ASN A 49 17.37 1.87 -9.80
CA ASN A 49 16.32 2.31 -10.72
C ASN A 49 16.58 3.74 -11.24
N GLU A 50 17.67 3.90 -11.99
CA GLU A 50 18.14 5.19 -12.56
C GLU A 50 17.14 5.88 -13.52
N VAL A 51 16.02 5.23 -13.86
CA VAL A 51 15.08 5.71 -14.89
C VAL A 51 14.09 6.74 -14.35
N ILE A 52 13.82 6.76 -13.05
CA ILE A 52 12.75 7.58 -12.46
C ILE A 52 13.30 8.42 -11.31
N ASP A 53 13.18 9.74 -11.42
CA ASP A 53 13.43 10.67 -10.31
C ASP A 53 12.26 10.59 -9.31
N VAL A 54 12.39 9.71 -8.32
CA VAL A 54 11.38 9.51 -7.28
C VAL A 54 11.17 10.76 -6.42
N GLU A 55 12.22 11.57 -6.22
CA GLU A 55 12.13 12.79 -5.42
C GLU A 55 11.24 13.81 -6.12
N TYR A 56 11.34 13.92 -7.44
CA TYR A 56 10.41 14.74 -8.23
C TYR A 56 8.96 14.28 -8.04
N ILE A 57 8.66 12.98 -8.06
CA ILE A 57 7.29 12.48 -7.85
C ILE A 57 6.80 12.84 -6.44
N ILE A 58 7.64 12.64 -5.43
CA ILE A 58 7.32 12.92 -4.03
C ILE A 58 7.05 14.42 -3.81
N ASP A 59 7.84 15.30 -4.43
CA ASP A 59 7.71 16.76 -4.28
C ASP A 59 6.55 17.36 -5.07
N ASN A 60 6.19 16.75 -6.19
CA ASN A 60 5.11 17.26 -7.05
C ASN A 60 3.75 16.61 -6.77
N THR A 61 3.66 15.72 -5.78
CA THR A 61 2.40 15.12 -5.36
C THR A 61 2.01 15.62 -3.97
N GLU A 62 0.90 16.35 -3.90
CA GLU A 62 0.41 16.94 -2.65
C GLU A 62 0.23 15.86 -1.57
N GLY A 63 0.83 16.11 -0.40
CA GLY A 63 0.74 15.22 0.77
C GLY A 63 1.57 13.93 0.70
N LEU A 64 2.18 13.59 -0.45
CA LEU A 64 2.89 12.32 -0.62
C LEU A 64 4.18 12.26 0.22
N ARG A 65 4.92 13.37 0.33
CA ARG A 65 6.13 13.44 1.16
C ARG A 65 5.83 13.18 2.65
N ASP A 66 4.78 13.81 3.17
CA ASP A 66 4.38 13.66 4.57
C ASP A 66 3.84 12.25 4.84
N TRP A 67 2.97 11.75 3.94
CA TRP A 67 2.46 10.38 4.02
C TRP A 67 3.61 9.36 4.00
N TRP A 68 4.58 9.52 3.09
CA TRP A 68 5.71 8.59 2.95
C TRP A 68 6.59 8.58 4.19
N LYS A 69 6.85 9.76 4.76
CA LYS A 69 7.59 9.90 6.01
C LYS A 69 6.88 9.22 7.17
N GLN A 70 5.57 9.43 7.31
CA GLN A 70 4.78 8.79 8.36
C GLN A 70 4.73 7.27 8.20
N TYR A 71 4.53 6.79 6.97
CA TYR A 71 4.52 5.36 6.67
C TYR A 71 5.85 4.69 7.05
N LYS A 72 6.99 5.26 6.62
CA LYS A 72 8.32 4.73 6.95
C LYS A 72 8.57 4.70 8.46
N GLU A 73 8.18 5.76 9.17
CA GLU A 73 8.36 5.83 10.62
C GLU A 73 7.48 4.82 11.37
N ASN A 74 6.22 4.65 10.96
CA ASN A 74 5.33 3.66 11.56
C ASN A 74 5.80 2.24 11.27
N ASN A 75 6.24 1.97 10.04
CA ASN A 75 6.78 0.68 9.66
C ASN A 75 8.08 0.36 10.42
N ARG A 76 8.97 1.35 10.59
CA ARG A 76 10.18 1.22 11.42
C ARG A 76 9.85 0.81 12.85
N LYS A 77 8.92 1.51 13.50
CA LYS A 77 8.50 1.17 14.88
C LYS A 77 7.93 -0.23 14.98
N ARG A 78 7.06 -0.61 14.05
CA ARG A 78 6.48 -1.96 14.02
C ARG A 78 7.56 -3.02 13.87
N ILE A 79 8.52 -2.83 12.95
CA ILE A 79 9.64 -3.75 12.76
C ILE A 79 10.53 -3.79 14.01
N GLU A 80 10.82 -2.65 14.64
CA GLU A 80 11.58 -2.59 15.90
C GLU A 80 10.91 -3.40 17.02
N GLU A 81 9.59 -3.27 17.17
CA GLU A 81 8.79 -4.04 18.13
C GLU A 81 8.81 -5.54 17.81
N GLU A 82 8.63 -5.92 16.55
CA GLU A 82 8.67 -7.32 16.08
C GLU A 82 10.06 -7.94 16.29
N ILE A 83 11.13 -7.20 16.01
CA ILE A 83 12.51 -7.62 16.27
C ILE A 83 12.73 -7.77 17.77
N ALA A 84 12.36 -6.78 18.58
CA ALA A 84 12.55 -6.83 20.03
C ALA A 84 11.81 -8.03 20.65
N ALA A 85 10.58 -8.30 20.22
CA ALA A 85 9.82 -9.47 20.62
C ALA A 85 10.52 -10.78 20.20
N SER A 86 10.97 -10.87 18.95
CA SER A 86 11.64 -12.07 18.41
C SER A 86 13.00 -12.35 19.07
N LEU A 87 13.72 -11.31 19.46
CA LEU A 87 15.03 -11.43 20.11
C LEU A 87 14.93 -11.72 21.61
N GLY A 88 13.80 -11.40 22.26
CA GLY A 88 13.61 -11.58 23.71
C GLY A 88 13.70 -13.04 24.16
N ASP A 89 13.35 -13.99 23.29
CA ASP A 89 13.37 -15.43 23.58
C ASP A 89 14.72 -16.10 23.25
N LEU A 90 15.69 -15.36 22.72
CA LEU A 90 16.99 -15.91 22.33
C LEU A 90 17.99 -15.95 23.48
N SER A 91 18.82 -16.99 23.49
CA SER A 91 19.94 -17.10 24.43
C SER A 91 21.05 -16.09 24.12
N PHE A 92 21.89 -15.80 25.13
CA PHE A 92 23.02 -14.88 24.99
C PHE A 92 23.96 -15.25 23.83
N GLU A 93 24.26 -16.54 23.63
CA GLU A 93 25.14 -16.98 22.52
C GLU A 93 24.50 -16.77 21.15
N GLN A 94 23.18 -16.95 21.03
CA GLN A 94 22.45 -16.67 19.79
C GLN A 94 22.43 -15.17 19.49
N LEU A 95 22.17 -14.34 20.50
CA LEU A 95 22.23 -12.88 20.38
C LEU A 95 23.64 -12.40 20.01
N LYS A 96 24.68 -13.03 20.57
CA LYS A 96 26.08 -12.73 20.24
C LYS A 96 26.39 -13.06 18.77
N LYS A 97 25.94 -14.21 18.27
CA LYS A 97 26.09 -14.60 16.87
C LYS A 97 25.41 -13.61 15.92
N ILE A 98 24.17 -13.21 16.23
CA ILE A 98 23.44 -12.19 15.44
C ILE A 98 24.21 -10.86 15.42
N ARG A 99 24.72 -10.42 16.58
CA ARG A 99 25.52 -9.19 16.67
C ARG A 99 26.79 -9.26 15.81
N GLU A 100 27.46 -10.40 15.77
CA GLU A 100 28.66 -10.60 14.93
C GLU A 100 28.31 -10.53 13.44
N GLN A 101 27.22 -11.19 13.00
CA GLN A 101 26.75 -11.13 11.61
C GLN A 101 26.38 -9.72 11.15
N ILE A 102 25.75 -8.93 12.01
CA ILE A 102 25.42 -7.53 11.69
C ILE A 102 26.68 -6.68 11.50
N LYS A 103 27.73 -6.91 12.29
CA LYS A 103 29.00 -6.18 12.18
C LYS A 103 29.81 -6.53 10.94
N GLU A 104 29.61 -7.71 10.38
CA GLU A 104 30.33 -8.16 9.18
C GLU A 104 29.67 -7.67 7.88
N ASN A 105 28.36 -7.37 7.92
CA ASN A 105 27.58 -6.96 6.76
C ASN A 105 27.28 -5.45 6.68
N GLY A 106 27.66 -4.66 7.70
CA GLY A 106 27.46 -3.21 7.76
C GLY A 106 28.77 -2.44 7.77
#